data_AF-A0A7S3SQA1-F1
#
_entry.id   AF-A0A7S3SQA1-F1
#
_cell.length_a   1.000
_cell.length_b   1.000
_cell.length_c   1.000
_cell.angle_alpha   90.00
_cell.angle_beta   90.00
_cell.angle_gamma   90.00
#
_symmetry.space_group_name_H-M   'P 1'
#
loop_
_entity.id
_entity.type
_entity.pdbx_description
1 polymer ?
#
loop_
_entity_poly.entity_id
_entity_poly.type
_entity_poly.pdbx_seq_one_letter_code
_entity_poly.pdbx_strand_id
1 'polypeptide(L)'
;VALAAVRPYKRVGDDVLAVATSLVLLLLFLGANWTTIFLGIEERHPDTAEAAATLGFGKLNGVVNSMLVLVAVVALFFLIGAVIVARRVAMIPTIRLASTKQPPELSIVLGLTWHLFNSHIWSTGQDAVKVIKGELQQLLPGIKIFLDVD
;
A
#
# COMPACT_ATOMS: atom_id res chain seq x y z
N VAL A 1 11.73 6.10 -5.56
CA VAL A 1 12.08 5.88 -4.14
C VAL A 1 11.59 7.02 -3.25
N ALA A 2 11.80 8.31 -3.60
CA ALA A 2 11.29 9.44 -2.81
C ALA A 2 9.75 9.55 -2.71
N LEU A 3 9.00 9.17 -3.75
CA LEU A 3 7.53 9.18 -3.74
C LEU A 3 6.90 8.16 -2.78
N ALA A 4 7.59 7.08 -2.43
CA ALA A 4 7.08 6.09 -1.47
C ALA A 4 7.22 6.56 -0.01
N ALA A 5 8.01 7.61 0.24
CA ALA A 5 8.20 8.18 1.57
C ALA A 5 7.12 9.21 1.94
N VAL A 6 6.55 9.87 0.94
CA VAL A 6 5.46 10.83 1.12
C VAL A 6 4.16 10.02 1.09
N ARG A 7 3.68 9.53 2.24
CA ARG A 7 2.38 8.85 2.36
C ARG A 7 1.25 9.86 2.24
N PRO A 8 0.65 10.10 1.06
CA PRO A 8 -0.33 11.17 0.91
C PRO A 8 -1.70 10.70 1.39
N TYR A 9 -1.94 9.38 1.46
CA TYR A 9 -3.22 8.80 1.84
C TYR A 9 -3.22 8.40 3.32
N LYS A 10 -4.33 8.68 4.00
CA LYS A 10 -4.51 8.33 5.42
C LYS A 10 -4.60 6.82 5.65
N ARG A 11 -4.97 6.05 4.63
CA ARG A 11 -5.07 4.59 4.67
C ARG A 11 -3.89 3.97 3.95
N VAL A 12 -3.17 3.11 4.66
CA VAL A 12 -1.97 2.41 4.14
C VAL A 12 -2.29 1.57 2.89
N GLY A 13 -3.51 1.02 2.79
CA GLY A 13 -3.95 0.28 1.61
C GLY A 13 -4.04 1.14 0.34
N ASP A 14 -4.46 2.40 0.49
CA ASP A 14 -4.65 3.32 -0.64
C ASP A 14 -3.30 3.82 -1.18
N ASP A 15 -2.34 4.08 -0.30
CA ASP A 15 -0.93 4.35 -0.67
C ASP A 15 -0.34 3.20 -1.48
N VAL A 16 -0.50 1.97 -0.98
CA VAL A 16 0.05 0.76 -1.62
C VAL A 16 -0.57 0.54 -3.00
N LEU A 17 -1.88 0.71 -3.13
CA LEU A 17 -2.57 0.59 -4.41
C LEU A 17 -2.12 1.67 -5.40
N ALA A 18 -2.02 2.93 -4.98
CA ALA A 18 -1.59 4.03 -5.83
C ALA A 18 -0.16 3.83 -6.38
N VAL A 19 0.76 3.37 -5.52
CA VAL A 19 2.13 3.02 -5.94
C VAL A 19 2.13 1.86 -6.92
N ALA A 20 1.29 0.84 -6.70
CA ALA A 20 1.16 -0.31 -7.60
C ALA A 20 0.71 0.11 -9.00
N THR A 21 -0.39 0.86 -9.07
CA THR A 21 -0.98 1.30 -10.32
C THR A 21 -0.02 2.21 -11.08
N SER A 22 0.65 3.13 -10.38
CA SER A 22 1.67 4.00 -10.99
C SER A 22 2.84 3.21 -11.58
N LEU A 23 3.31 2.19 -10.87
CA LEU A 23 4.41 1.34 -11.32
C LEU A 23 4.02 0.49 -12.54
N VAL A 24 2.82 -0.10 -12.54
CA VAL A 24 2.30 -0.86 -13.69
C VAL A 24 2.14 0.05 -14.90
N LEU A 25 1.59 1.25 -14.73
CA LEU A 25 1.46 2.23 -15.82
C LEU A 25 2.82 2.61 -16.39
N LEU A 26 3.82 2.87 -15.54
CA LEU A 26 5.18 3.17 -15.97
C LEU A 26 5.79 2.07 -16.82
N LEU A 27 5.61 0.80 -16.42
CA LEU A 27 6.12 -0.35 -17.16
C LEU A 27 5.40 -0.57 -18.48
N LEU A 28 4.08 -0.34 -18.53
CA LEU A 28 3.32 -0.38 -19.79
C LEU A 28 3.78 0.71 -20.76
N PHE A 29 3.97 1.94 -20.27
CA PHE A 29 4.50 3.04 -21.08
C PHE A 29 5.91 2.74 -21.59
N LEU A 30 6.79 2.17 -20.76
CA LEU A 30 8.12 1.78 -21.16
C LEU A 30 8.08 0.72 -22.27
N GLY A 31 7.26 -0.32 -22.10
CA GLY A 31 7.11 -1.38 -23.10
C GLY A 31 6.53 -0.87 -24.42
N ALA A 32 5.50 -0.04 -24.37
CA ALA A 32 4.94 0.60 -25.56
C ALA A 32 5.98 1.48 -26.28
N ASN A 33 6.70 2.30 -25.53
CA ASN A 33 7.74 3.18 -26.08
C ASN A 33 8.86 2.39 -26.77
N TRP A 34 9.37 1.33 -26.14
CA TRP A 34 10.41 0.48 -26.72
C TRP A 34 9.92 -0.26 -27.98
N THR A 35 8.68 -0.72 -27.97
CA THR A 35 8.06 -1.38 -29.14
C THR A 35 7.92 -0.40 -30.31
N THR A 36 7.49 0.83 -30.04
CA THR A 36 7.37 1.88 -31.07
C THR A 36 8.73 2.31 -31.62
N ILE A 37 9.75 2.46 -30.77
CA ILE A 37 11.11 2.80 -31.24
C ILE A 37 11.66 1.67 -32.11
N PHE A 38 11.50 0.41 -31.69
CA PHE A 38 11.96 -0.74 -32.46
C PHE A 38 11.33 -0.78 -33.87
N LEU A 39 10.00 -0.66 -33.95
CA LEU A 39 9.28 -0.62 -35.23
C LEU A 39 9.71 0.57 -36.09
N GLY A 40 9.92 1.74 -35.48
CA GLY A 40 10.33 2.95 -36.19
C GLY A 40 11.75 2.90 -36.75
N ILE A 41 12.64 2.07 -36.18
CA ILE A 41 13.98 1.80 -36.72
C ILE A 41 13.89 0.80 -37.87
N GLU A 42 13.17 -0.32 -37.68
CA GLU A 42 12.99 -1.32 -38.74
C GLU A 42 12.31 -0.73 -40.00
N GLU A 43 11.36 0.19 -39.83
CA GLU A 43 10.68 0.84 -40.95
C GLU A 43 11.61 1.80 -41.74
N ARG A 44 12.51 2.53 -41.07
CA ARG A 44 13.43 3.47 -41.72
C ARG A 44 14.65 2.80 -42.34
N HIS A 45 15.11 1.71 -41.73
CA HIS A 45 16.32 1.01 -42.15
C HIS A 45 16.04 -0.49 -42.35
N PRO A 46 15.22 -0.85 -43.35
CA PRO A 46 14.88 -2.25 -43.63
C PRO A 46 16.15 -3.06 -43.91
N ASP A 47 16.21 -4.27 -43.37
CA ASP A 47 17.30 -5.25 -43.54
C ASP A 47 18.68 -4.82 -43.00
N THR A 48 18.77 -3.69 -42.32
CA THR A 48 19.96 -3.35 -41.53
C THR A 48 19.79 -3.92 -40.12
N ALA A 49 20.83 -4.55 -39.58
CA ALA A 49 20.83 -5.02 -38.19
C ALA A 49 20.92 -3.86 -37.16
N GLU A 50 20.51 -2.65 -37.54
CA GLU A 50 20.62 -1.43 -36.73
C GLU A 50 19.76 -1.52 -35.47
N ALA A 51 18.53 -2.02 -35.55
CA ALA A 51 17.68 -2.23 -34.38
C ALA A 51 18.33 -3.17 -33.35
N ALA A 52 19.04 -4.20 -33.81
CA ALA A 52 19.81 -5.11 -32.96
C ALA A 52 21.04 -4.44 -32.36
N ALA A 53 21.73 -3.58 -33.11
CA ALA A 53 22.90 -2.85 -32.63
C ALA A 53 22.56 -1.75 -31.60
N THR A 54 21.41 -1.08 -31.74
CA THR A 54 21.02 0.03 -30.86
C THR A 54 20.23 -0.42 -29.64
N LEU A 55 19.28 -1.36 -29.80
CA LEU A 55 18.39 -1.78 -28.72
C LEU A 55 18.78 -3.15 -28.13
N GLY A 56 19.66 -3.91 -28.80
CA GLY A 56 20.06 -5.25 -28.38
C GLY A 56 19.04 -6.34 -28.73
N PHE A 57 17.95 -6.01 -29.43
CA PHE A 57 16.94 -6.97 -29.86
C PHE A 57 16.97 -7.11 -31.38
N GLY A 58 17.07 -8.34 -31.88
CA GLY A 58 16.99 -8.60 -33.33
C GLY A 58 15.57 -8.83 -33.84
N LYS A 59 14.56 -8.87 -32.96
CA LYS A 59 13.17 -9.16 -33.29
C LYS A 59 12.21 -8.46 -32.32
N LEU A 60 11.08 -7.98 -32.85
CA LEU A 60 9.98 -7.40 -32.07
C LEU A 60 9.50 -8.32 -30.93
N ASN A 61 9.37 -9.62 -31.21
CA ASN A 61 8.95 -10.61 -30.21
C ASN A 61 9.92 -10.68 -29.02
N GLY A 62 11.20 -10.38 -29.22
CA GLY A 62 12.18 -10.31 -28.14
C GLY A 62 11.90 -9.13 -27.20
N VAL A 63 11.60 -7.95 -27.79
CA VAL A 63 11.21 -6.76 -27.03
C VAL A 63 9.94 -7.04 -26.23
N VAL A 64 8.88 -7.51 -26.89
CA VAL A 64 7.58 -7.78 -26.26
C VAL A 64 7.70 -8.83 -25.15
N ASN A 65 8.37 -9.95 -25.39
CA ASN A 65 8.54 -10.99 -24.37
C ASN A 65 9.35 -10.49 -23.18
N SER A 66 10.42 -9.72 -23.40
CA SER A 66 11.23 -9.17 -22.30
C SER A 66 10.42 -8.21 -21.42
N MET A 67 9.54 -7.40 -22.02
CA MET A 67 8.68 -6.47 -21.30
C MET A 67 7.57 -7.20 -20.53
N LEU A 68 6.99 -8.25 -21.11
CA LEU A 68 6.02 -9.10 -20.41
C LEU A 68 6.64 -9.77 -19.18
N VAL A 69 7.87 -10.29 -19.31
CA VAL A 69 8.61 -10.88 -18.18
C VAL A 69 8.87 -9.83 -17.10
N LEU A 70 9.31 -8.63 -17.48
CA LEU A 70 9.54 -7.54 -16.52
C LEU A 70 8.28 -7.16 -15.75
N VAL A 71 7.15 -6.98 -16.45
CA VAL A 71 5.85 -6.68 -15.83
C VAL A 71 5.43 -7.80 -14.88
N ALA A 72 5.57 -9.06 -15.30
CA ALA A 72 5.21 -10.21 -14.47
C ALA A 72 6.05 -10.29 -13.19
N VAL A 73 7.37 -10.09 -13.29
CA VAL A 73 8.29 -10.10 -12.14
C VAL A 73 7.95 -8.98 -11.16
N VAL A 74 7.71 -7.76 -11.65
CA VAL A 74 7.35 -6.63 -10.79
C VAL A 74 5.99 -6.84 -10.12
N ALA A 75 5.00 -7.37 -10.85
CA ALA A 75 3.70 -7.72 -10.30
C ALA A 75 3.82 -8.79 -9.19
N LEU A 76 4.69 -9.79 -9.38
CA LEU A 76 4.96 -10.82 -8.37
C LEU A 76 5.55 -10.21 -7.09
N PHE A 77 6.57 -9.36 -7.20
CA PHE A 77 7.14 -8.67 -6.02
C PHE A 77 6.10 -7.81 -5.30
N PHE A 78 5.24 -7.13 -6.06
CA PHE A 78 4.15 -6.36 -5.48
C PHE A 78 3.16 -7.25 -4.72
N LEU A 79 2.74 -8.38 -5.29
CA LEU A 79 1.85 -9.34 -4.62
C LEU A 79 2.46 -9.86 -3.31
N ILE A 80 3.75 -10.21 -3.33
CA ILE A 80 4.48 -10.64 -2.12
C ILE A 80 4.46 -9.53 -1.06
N GLY A 81 4.78 -8.29 -1.46
CA GLY A 81 4.75 -7.13 -0.56
C GLY A 81 3.36 -6.89 0.03
N ALA A 82 2.31 -6.95 -0.79
CA ALA A 82 0.93 -6.79 -0.36
C ALA A 82 0.51 -7.86 0.66
N VAL A 83 0.86 -9.13 0.43
CA VAL A 83 0.61 -10.23 1.37
C VAL A 83 1.34 -10.01 2.69
N ILE A 84 2.60 -9.56 2.66
CA ILE A 84 3.37 -9.26 3.87
C ILE A 84 2.71 -8.13 4.67
N VAL A 85 2.30 -7.03 4.01
CA VAL A 85 1.63 -5.90 4.66
C VAL A 85 0.29 -6.34 5.25
N ALA A 86 -0.52 -7.08 4.49
CA ALA A 86 -1.81 -7.60 4.96
C ALA A 86 -1.63 -8.52 6.18
N ARG A 87 -0.63 -9.41 6.16
CA ARG A 87 -0.29 -10.26 7.30
C ARG A 87 0.16 -9.45 8.50
N ARG A 88 1.02 -8.44 8.32
CA ARG A 88 1.47 -7.57 9.42
C ARG A 88 0.30 -6.86 10.08
N VAL A 89 -0.63 -6.32 9.30
CA VAL A 89 -1.85 -5.67 9.81
C VAL A 89 -2.74 -6.68 10.55
N ALA A 90 -2.89 -7.90 10.01
CA ALA A 90 -3.67 -8.96 10.67
C ALA A 90 -3.04 -9.48 11.98
N MET A 91 -1.72 -9.37 12.12
CA MET A 91 -0.98 -9.79 13.31
C MET A 91 -1.00 -8.74 14.44
N ILE A 92 -1.49 -7.52 14.20
CA ILE A 92 -1.66 -6.54 15.27
C ILE A 92 -2.69 -7.12 16.24
N PRO A 93 -2.35 -7.32 17.52
CA PRO A 93 -3.28 -7.88 18.49
C PRO A 93 -4.44 -6.90 18.66
N THR A 94 -5.66 -7.38 18.38
CA THR A 94 -6.90 -6.61 18.55
C THR A 94 -7.85 -7.40 19.43
N ILE A 95 -8.63 -6.72 20.27
CA ILE A 95 -9.71 -7.35 21.02
C ILE A 95 -10.80 -7.77 20.03
N ARG A 96 -11.24 -9.02 20.13
CA ARG A 96 -12.25 -9.64 19.26
C ARG A 96 -13.22 -10.45 20.11
N LEU A 97 -14.47 -10.52 19.67
CA LEU A 97 -15.48 -11.36 20.33
C LEU A 97 -15.03 -12.83 20.31
N ALA A 98 -15.07 -13.50 21.46
CA ALA A 98 -14.61 -14.88 21.58
C ALA A 98 -15.40 -15.84 20.68
N SER A 99 -16.71 -15.62 20.57
CA SER A 99 -17.65 -16.44 19.80
C SER A 99 -17.49 -16.27 18.28
N THR A 100 -17.39 -15.04 17.78
CA THR A 100 -17.44 -14.74 16.34
C THR A 100 -16.09 -14.35 15.74
N LYS A 101 -15.09 -14.05 16.57
CA LYS A 101 -13.79 -13.47 16.18
C LYS A 101 -13.90 -12.12 15.44
N GLN A 102 -15.09 -11.55 15.38
CA GLN A 102 -15.34 -10.24 14.79
C GLN A 102 -14.85 -9.13 15.75
N PRO A 103 -14.49 -7.95 15.21
CA PRO A 103 -14.29 -6.78 16.05
C PRO A 103 -15.58 -6.53 16.85
N PRO A 104 -15.46 -6.08 18.11
CA PRO A 104 -16.63 -5.71 18.90
C PRO A 104 -17.36 -4.54 18.25
N GLU A 105 -18.67 -4.48 18.46
CA GLU A 105 -19.47 -3.37 17.99
C GLU A 105 -19.13 -2.11 18.81
N LEU A 106 -18.67 -1.07 18.11
CA LEU A 106 -18.34 0.24 18.66
C LEU A 106 -19.37 1.28 18.20
N SER A 107 -20.64 0.89 18.14
CA SER A 107 -21.73 1.82 17.85
C SER A 107 -22.00 2.66 19.10
N ILE A 108 -22.17 3.97 18.91
CA ILE A 108 -22.53 4.88 19.98
C ILE A 108 -24.00 5.24 19.79
N VAL A 109 -24.79 5.09 20.84
CA VAL A 109 -26.21 5.48 20.85
C VAL A 109 -26.33 6.98 20.61
N LEU A 110 -27.39 7.38 19.90
CA LEU A 110 -27.67 8.78 19.59
C LEU A 110 -27.65 9.63 20.88
N GLY A 111 -26.84 10.70 20.86
CA GLY A 111 -26.66 11.60 22.00
C GLY A 111 -25.40 11.35 22.83
N LEU A 112 -24.69 10.25 22.62
CA LEU A 112 -23.38 9.99 23.24
C LEU A 112 -22.25 10.26 22.24
N THR A 113 -21.11 10.75 22.72
CA THR A 113 -19.93 11.08 21.87
C THR A 113 -18.75 10.13 22.12
N TRP A 114 -18.67 9.55 23.31
CA TRP A 114 -17.52 8.78 23.79
C TRP A 114 -17.98 7.39 24.25
N HIS A 115 -17.16 6.36 24.01
CA HIS A 115 -17.41 5.00 24.49
C HIS A 115 -16.95 4.80 25.92
N LEU A 116 -15.89 5.51 26.31
CA LEU A 116 -15.22 5.35 27.59
C LEU A 116 -14.76 6.72 28.10
N PHE A 117 -14.80 6.89 29.42
CA PHE A 117 -14.17 7.99 30.13
C PHE A 117 -13.02 7.45 31.00
N ASN A 118 -11.80 7.96 30.80
CA ASN A 118 -10.65 7.59 31.62
C ASN A 118 -10.54 8.52 32.84
N SER A 119 -11.25 8.16 33.92
CA SER A 119 -11.16 8.86 35.20
C SER A 119 -9.80 8.63 35.87
N HIS A 120 -9.19 9.70 36.39
CA HIS A 120 -7.88 9.66 37.04
C HIS A 120 -7.68 10.84 37.99
N ILE A 121 -6.66 10.72 38.86
CA ILE A 121 -6.21 11.82 39.71
C ILE A 121 -5.37 12.76 38.85
N TRP A 122 -5.81 14.02 38.73
CA TRP A 122 -5.17 15.02 37.87
C TRP A 122 -3.67 15.19 38.14
N SER A 123 -3.25 15.20 39.41
CA SER A 123 -1.88 15.51 39.81
C SER A 123 -0.86 14.41 39.52
N THR A 124 -1.30 13.16 39.30
CA THR A 124 -0.39 12.00 39.21
C THR A 124 -0.75 10.99 38.12
N GLY A 125 -1.97 11.03 37.58
CA GLY A 125 -2.51 9.98 36.70
C GLY A 125 -2.40 10.25 35.20
N GLN A 126 -2.01 11.45 34.78
CA GLN A 126 -2.12 11.92 33.38
C GLN A 126 -1.37 11.04 32.39
N ASP A 127 -0.09 10.80 32.65
CA ASP A 127 0.75 10.00 31.74
C ASP A 127 0.25 8.56 31.65
N ALA A 128 -0.17 7.98 32.79
CA ALA A 128 -0.71 6.63 32.84
C ALA A 128 -1.99 6.49 32.01
N VAL A 129 -2.96 7.42 32.14
CA VAL A 129 -4.21 7.34 31.36
C VAL A 129 -4.03 7.65 29.89
N LYS A 130 -3.03 8.47 29.53
CA LYS A 130 -2.65 8.71 28.14
C LYS A 130 -2.08 7.44 27.50
N VAL A 131 -1.24 6.70 28.23
CA VAL A 131 -0.76 5.37 27.79
C VAL A 131 -1.93 4.40 27.65
N ILE A 132 -2.81 4.30 28.65
CA ILE A 132 -3.99 3.42 28.59
C ILE A 132 -4.87 3.75 27.37
N LYS A 133 -5.13 5.04 27.12
CA LYS A 133 -5.88 5.48 25.93
C LYS A 133 -5.21 5.01 24.64
N GLY A 134 -3.89 5.18 24.53
CA GLY A 134 -3.11 4.75 23.37
C GLY A 134 -3.18 3.24 23.14
N GLU A 135 -2.95 2.44 24.18
CA GLU A 135 -3.04 0.97 24.12
C GLU A 135 -4.44 0.50 23.73
N LEU A 136 -5.50 1.08 24.33
CA LEU A 136 -6.88 0.76 23.98
C LEU A 136 -7.21 1.10 22.52
N GLN A 137 -6.69 2.20 21.98
CA GLN A 137 -6.90 2.57 20.57
C GLN A 137 -6.19 1.62 19.60
N GLN A 138 -5.07 1.00 20.00
CA GLN A 138 -4.42 -0.05 19.22
C GLN A 138 -5.22 -1.36 19.25
N LEU A 139 -5.72 -1.74 20.44
CA LEU A 139 -6.48 -2.98 20.63
C LEU A 139 -7.91 -2.92 20.06
N LEU A 140 -8.53 -1.73 20.07
CA LEU A 140 -9.91 -1.49 19.63
C LEU A 140 -9.94 -0.35 18.60
N PRO A 141 -9.60 -0.63 17.33
CA PRO A 141 -9.62 0.38 16.28
C PRO A 141 -10.99 1.05 16.17
N GLY A 142 -11.02 2.38 16.30
CA GLY A 142 -12.25 3.19 16.23
C GLY A 142 -12.88 3.54 17.58
N ILE A 143 -12.32 3.07 18.71
CA ILE A 143 -12.80 3.48 20.02
C ILE A 143 -12.56 4.98 20.25
N LYS A 144 -13.61 5.66 20.71
CA LYS A 144 -13.59 7.06 21.16
C LYS A 144 -13.51 7.09 22.68
N ILE A 145 -12.41 7.60 23.22
CA ILE A 145 -12.14 7.67 24.66
C ILE A 145 -12.00 9.15 25.02
N PHE A 146 -12.79 9.61 25.99
CA PHE A 146 -12.65 10.96 26.53
C PHE A 146 -11.52 11.01 27.56
N LEU A 147 -10.65 12.00 27.43
CA LEU A 147 -9.61 12.34 28.38
C LEU A 147 -9.52 13.87 28.47
N ASP A 148 -9.51 14.41 29.69
CA ASP A 148 -9.66 15.86 29.96
C ASP A 148 -8.43 16.71 29.55
N VAL A 149 -7.30 16.07 29.21
CA VAL A 149 -6.05 16.75 28.80
C VAL A 149 -5.79 16.70 27.29
N ASP A 150 -6.79 16.33 26.50
CA ASP A 150 -6.71 16.40 25.03
C ASP A 150 -7.04 17.80 24.48
#